data_AF-A0A1I3GPA2-F1
#
_entry.id   AF-A0A1I3GPA2-F1
#
_cell.length_a   1.000
_cell.length_b   1.000
_cell.length_c   1.000
_cell.angle_alpha   90.00
_cell.angle_beta   90.00
_cell.angle_gamma   90.00
#
_symmetry.space_group_name_H-M   'P 1'
#
loop_
_entity.id
_entity.type
_entity.pdbx_description
1 polymer ?
#
loop_
_entity_poly.entity_id
_entity_poly.type
_entity_poly.pdbx_seq_one_letter_code
_entity_poly.pdbx_strand_id
1 'polypeptide(L)'
;MKTPLINLKGNLKKNNFQPKKILFILLVIILNSCAQAVNEPKNLISQKEMSNLIAEFALADQMTILAPTANVETQTRFILKQHKIKAKDFQESYTYYTGTNKLDKIFSDAQETIFDKDPKAKDFIEKKLKDNPLLPGSGR
;
A
#
# COMPACT_ATOMS: atom_id res chain seq x y z
N MET A 1 69.33 31.02 27.84
CA MET A 1 67.89 30.67 27.95
C MET A 1 67.60 29.52 26.99
N LYS A 2 67.35 28.31 27.50
CA LYS A 2 66.89 27.15 26.70
C LYS A 2 65.48 26.81 27.20
N THR A 3 64.50 26.98 26.34
CA THR A 3 63.10 26.56 26.55
C THR A 3 63.03 25.02 26.54
N PRO A 4 62.30 24.36 27.45
CA PRO A 4 62.03 22.94 27.31
C PRO A 4 60.87 22.71 26.33
N LEU A 5 61.10 21.83 25.35
CA LEU A 5 60.05 21.29 24.50
C LEU A 5 59.24 20.27 25.32
N ILE A 6 57.96 20.57 25.51
CA ILE A 6 56.99 19.67 26.14
C ILE A 6 56.75 18.49 25.18
N ASN A 7 57.04 17.28 25.65
CA ASN A 7 56.80 16.04 24.92
C ASN A 7 55.30 15.68 24.99
N LEU A 8 54.56 16.00 23.93
CA LEU A 8 53.19 15.55 23.70
C LEU A 8 53.19 14.19 22.97
N LYS A 9 53.65 13.12 23.63
CA LYS A 9 53.23 11.76 23.26
C LYS A 9 51.90 11.44 23.94
N GLY A 10 50.84 12.04 23.43
CA GLY A 10 49.46 11.66 23.72
C GLY A 10 49.16 10.30 23.08
N ASN A 11 48.93 9.30 23.92
CA ASN A 11 48.60 7.92 23.56
C ASN A 11 47.20 7.86 22.92
N LEU A 12 47.12 7.89 21.59
CA LEU A 12 45.88 7.61 20.86
C LEU A 12 45.61 6.10 20.91
N LYS A 13 44.82 5.71 21.91
CA LYS A 13 44.27 4.35 22.07
C LYS A 13 43.53 3.97 20.77
N LYS A 14 44.08 3.04 20.00
CA LYS A 14 43.42 2.46 18.81
C LYS A 14 42.11 1.80 19.26
N ASN A 15 40.98 2.44 18.95
CA ASN A 15 39.68 1.80 19.10
C ASN A 15 39.57 0.65 18.10
N ASN A 16 39.21 -0.52 18.60
CA ASN A 16 38.97 -1.73 17.80
C ASN A 16 37.68 -1.58 16.98
N PHE A 17 37.71 -0.76 15.93
CA PHE A 17 36.60 -0.59 14.99
C PHE A 17 36.40 -1.90 14.22
N GLN A 18 35.31 -2.62 14.53
CA GLN A 18 34.98 -3.93 13.96
C GLN A 18 33.90 -3.76 12.87
N PRO A 19 34.26 -3.49 11.60
CA PRO A 19 33.30 -3.14 10.54
C PRO A 19 32.25 -4.24 10.29
N LYS A 20 32.62 -5.50 10.53
CA LYS A 20 31.71 -6.66 10.41
C LYS A 20 30.54 -6.61 11.40
N LYS A 21 30.75 -6.08 12.60
CA LYS A 21 29.68 -5.94 13.62
C LYS A 21 28.73 -4.78 13.27
N ILE A 22 29.26 -3.70 12.72
CA ILE A 22 28.48 -2.54 12.27
C ILE A 22 27.61 -2.90 11.07
N LEU A 23 28.16 -3.65 10.10
CA LEU A 23 27.39 -4.14 8.96
C LEU A 23 26.23 -5.04 9.38
N PHE A 24 26.45 -5.91 10.37
CA PHE A 24 25.41 -6.77 10.92
C PHE A 24 24.30 -5.98 11.62
N ILE A 25 24.66 -4.97 12.43
CA ILE A 25 23.69 -4.07 13.07
C ILE A 25 22.89 -3.28 12.01
N LEU A 26 23.55 -2.78 10.97
CA LEU A 26 22.91 -2.07 9.87
C LEU A 26 21.90 -2.98 9.13
N LEU A 27 22.28 -4.24 8.87
CA LEU A 27 21.40 -5.24 8.25
C LEU A 27 20.15 -5.49 9.10
N VAL A 28 20.30 -5.66 10.42
CA VAL A 28 19.18 -5.87 11.34
C VAL A 28 18.24 -4.66 11.35
N ILE A 29 18.75 -3.43 11.33
CA ILE A 29 17.93 -2.21 11.29
C ILE A 29 17.14 -2.12 9.98
N ILE A 30 17.76 -2.44 8.84
CA ILE A 30 17.09 -2.44 7.53
C ILE A 30 15.97 -3.48 7.48
N LEU A 31 16.21 -4.67 8.05
CA LEU A 31 15.21 -5.75 8.10
C LEU A 31 14.01 -5.43 9.02
N ASN A 32 14.19 -4.58 10.03
CA ASN A 32 13.13 -4.21 10.99
C ASN A 32 12.40 -2.90 10.62
N SER A 33 12.77 -2.22 9.54
CA SER A 33 12.14 -0.96 9.09
C SER A 33 10.67 -1.12 8.66
N CYS A 34 10.26 -2.33 8.27
CA CYS A 34 8.92 -2.58 7.71
C CYS A 34 7.83 -2.90 8.74
N ALA A 35 8.08 -2.66 10.04
CA ALA A 35 7.05 -2.83 11.07
C ALA A 35 6.30 -1.50 11.28
N GLN A 36 5.42 -1.14 10.35
CA GLN A 36 4.48 -0.05 10.59
C GLN A 36 3.39 -0.55 11.53
N ALA A 37 3.45 -0.14 12.80
CA ALA A 37 2.38 -0.38 13.76
C ALA A 37 1.14 0.40 13.30
N VAL A 38 0.27 -0.25 12.53
CA VAL A 38 -0.97 0.37 12.05
C VAL A 38 -2.09 0.04 13.04
N ASN A 39 -2.52 1.08 13.76
CA ASN A 39 -3.62 0.96 14.71
C ASN A 39 -4.93 0.65 13.98
N GLU A 40 -5.71 -0.26 14.53
CA GLU A 40 -7.03 -0.57 14.00
C GLU A 40 -7.98 0.62 14.20
N PRO A 41 -8.65 1.12 13.14
CA PRO A 41 -9.56 2.24 13.25
C PRO A 41 -10.85 1.83 13.98
N LYS A 42 -11.45 2.80 14.69
CA LYS A 42 -12.65 2.55 15.51
C LYS A 42 -13.84 2.04 14.69
N ASN A 43 -13.98 2.51 13.46
CA ASN A 43 -15.03 2.13 12.53
C ASN A 43 -14.42 1.37 11.33
N LEU A 44 -13.72 0.27 11.60
CA LEU A 44 -13.12 -0.54 10.54
C LEU A 44 -14.22 -1.11 9.63
N ILE A 45 -14.18 -0.75 8.35
CA ILE A 45 -15.02 -1.34 7.32
C ILE A 45 -14.56 -2.78 7.09
N SER A 46 -15.49 -3.73 7.04
CA SER A 46 -15.14 -5.14 6.80
C SER A 46 -14.46 -5.33 5.44
N GLN A 47 -13.59 -6.35 5.29
CA GLN A 47 -12.91 -6.62 4.01
C GLN A 47 -13.90 -6.81 2.85
N LYS A 48 -15.02 -7.52 3.10
CA LYS A 48 -16.09 -7.75 2.12
C LYS A 48 -16.82 -6.47 1.72
N GLU A 49 -17.08 -5.59 2.68
CA GLU A 49 -17.72 -4.31 2.39
C GLU A 49 -16.76 -3.37 1.65
N MET A 50 -15.47 -3.39 2.01
CA MET A 50 -14.41 -2.70 1.28
C MET A 50 -14.27 -3.20 -0.16
N SER A 51 -14.30 -4.52 -0.39
CA SER A 51 -14.22 -5.08 -1.75
C SER A 51 -15.43 -4.68 -2.60
N ASN A 52 -16.63 -4.69 -2.01
CA ASN A 52 -17.85 -4.22 -2.67
C ASN A 52 -17.77 -2.73 -3.05
N LEU A 53 -17.30 -1.87 -2.13
CA LEU A 53 -17.10 -0.45 -2.41
C LEU A 53 -16.12 -0.22 -3.56
N ILE A 54 -14.98 -0.92 -3.56
CA ILE A 54 -13.97 -0.80 -4.61
C ILE A 54 -14.53 -1.27 -5.95
N ALA A 55 -15.30 -2.36 -5.98
CA ALA A 55 -15.98 -2.81 -7.19
C ALA A 55 -16.96 -1.75 -7.72
N GLU A 56 -17.77 -1.14 -6.84
CA GLU A 56 -18.69 -0.07 -7.22
C GLU A 56 -17.97 1.19 -7.70
N PHE A 57 -16.86 1.58 -7.07
CA PHE A 57 -16.03 2.69 -7.54
C PHE A 57 -15.43 2.42 -8.92
N ALA A 58 -14.93 1.20 -9.16
CA ALA A 58 -14.36 0.83 -10.46
C ALA A 58 -15.41 0.84 -11.59
N LEU A 59 -16.65 0.41 -11.29
CA LEU A 59 -17.76 0.48 -12.23
C LEU A 59 -18.20 1.93 -12.49
N ALA A 60 -18.26 2.76 -11.45
CA ALA A 60 -18.60 4.18 -11.55
C ALA A 60 -17.55 4.98 -12.32
N ASP A 61 -16.26 4.69 -12.11
CA ASP A 61 -15.16 5.33 -12.83
C ASP A 61 -15.25 5.05 -14.34
N GLN A 62 -15.62 3.81 -14.73
CA GLN A 62 -15.88 3.48 -16.13
C GLN A 62 -17.05 4.27 -16.74
N MET A 63 -18.06 4.68 -15.95
CA MET A 63 -19.15 5.51 -16.47
C MET A 63 -18.69 6.91 -16.90
N THR A 64 -17.58 7.40 -16.38
CA THR A 64 -17.01 8.71 -16.80
C THR A 64 -16.54 8.69 -18.26
N ILE A 65 -16.21 7.52 -18.80
CA ILE A 65 -15.86 7.34 -20.22
C ILE A 65 -17.10 7.59 -21.12
N LEU A 66 -18.29 7.19 -20.64
CA LEU A 66 -19.55 7.37 -21.36
C LEU A 66 -20.17 8.75 -21.13
N ALA A 67 -19.94 9.34 -19.97
CA ALA A 67 -20.40 10.66 -19.58
C ALA A 67 -19.24 11.50 -19.02
N PRO A 68 -18.46 12.20 -19.87
CA PRO A 68 -17.27 12.96 -19.46
C PRO A 68 -17.55 14.10 -18.47
N THR A 69 -18.81 14.53 -18.35
CA THR A 69 -19.26 15.52 -17.37
C THR A 69 -19.55 14.92 -16.00
N ALA A 70 -19.51 13.58 -15.86
CA ALA A 70 -19.75 12.90 -14.60
C ALA A 70 -18.58 13.14 -13.63
N ASN A 71 -18.89 13.76 -12.49
CA ASN A 71 -17.89 14.05 -11.47
C ASN A 71 -17.62 12.79 -10.62
N VAL A 72 -16.40 12.25 -10.70
CA VAL A 72 -15.93 11.07 -9.93
C VAL A 72 -16.11 11.27 -8.42
N GLU A 73 -15.83 12.47 -7.92
CA GLU A 73 -15.99 12.79 -6.49
C GLU A 73 -17.46 12.67 -6.05
N THR A 74 -18.39 13.18 -6.87
CA THR A 74 -19.83 13.07 -6.61
C THR A 74 -20.28 11.61 -6.59
N GLN A 75 -19.77 10.79 -7.52
CA GLN A 75 -20.09 9.36 -7.59
C GLN A 75 -19.58 8.60 -6.37
N THR A 76 -18.31 8.82 -6.00
CA THR A 76 -17.70 8.23 -4.81
C THR A 76 -18.45 8.64 -3.54
N ARG A 77 -18.80 9.93 -3.40
CA ARG A 77 -19.61 10.41 -2.26
C ARG A 77 -21.01 9.77 -2.23
N PHE A 78 -21.64 9.60 -3.40
CA PHE A 78 -22.95 8.96 -3.49
C PHE A 78 -22.90 7.51 -3.04
N ILE A 79 -21.94 6.72 -3.55
CA ILE A 79 -21.73 5.32 -3.17
C ILE A 79 -21.51 5.22 -1.65
N LEU A 80 -20.56 5.99 -1.10
CA LEU A 80 -20.30 5.99 0.35
C LEU A 80 -21.56 6.31 1.17
N LYS A 81 -22.39 7.26 0.70
CA LYS A 81 -23.66 7.61 1.34
C LYS A 81 -24.68 6.46 1.30
N GLN A 82 -24.76 5.70 0.21
CA GLN A 82 -25.65 4.53 0.10
C GLN A 82 -25.28 3.46 1.13
N HIS A 83 -23.98 3.22 1.33
CA HIS A 83 -23.46 2.28 2.33
C HIS A 83 -23.40 2.86 3.76
N LYS A 84 -23.81 4.13 3.97
CA LYS A 84 -23.74 4.85 5.26
C LYS A 84 -22.33 4.94 5.84
N ILE A 85 -21.32 4.97 4.98
CA ILE A 85 -19.91 5.04 5.34
C ILE A 85 -19.42 6.48 5.18
N LYS A 86 -18.67 6.99 6.16
CA LYS A 86 -18.02 8.29 6.03
C LYS A 86 -16.73 8.13 5.24
N ALA A 87 -16.38 9.13 4.43
CA ALA A 87 -15.12 9.13 3.68
C ALA A 87 -13.88 8.92 4.58
N LYS A 88 -13.92 9.46 5.81
CA LYS A 88 -12.87 9.24 6.81
C LYS A 88 -12.73 7.77 7.21
N ASP A 89 -13.84 7.10 7.50
CA ASP A 89 -13.83 5.69 7.89
C ASP A 89 -13.30 4.80 6.75
N PHE A 90 -13.62 5.16 5.50
CA PHE A 90 -13.04 4.52 4.31
C PHE A 90 -11.53 4.71 4.22
N GLN A 91 -11.04 5.94 4.33
CA GLN A 91 -9.61 6.26 4.23
C GLN A 91 -8.79 5.57 5.34
N GLU A 92 -9.31 5.57 6.57
CA GLU A 92 -8.65 4.92 7.71
C GLU A 92 -8.63 3.40 7.53
N SER A 93 -9.73 2.80 7.09
CA SER A 93 -9.80 1.35 6.81
C SER A 93 -8.88 0.94 5.66
N TYR A 94 -8.83 1.72 4.58
CA TYR A 94 -7.92 1.50 3.45
C TYR A 94 -6.45 1.55 3.91
N THR A 95 -6.09 2.54 4.72
CA THR A 95 -4.76 2.69 5.31
C THR A 95 -4.42 1.47 6.18
N TYR A 96 -5.36 1.01 7.00
CA TYR A 96 -5.21 -0.20 7.81
C TYR A 96 -4.96 -1.46 6.96
N TYR A 97 -5.72 -1.66 5.89
CA TYR A 97 -5.55 -2.83 5.01
C TYR A 97 -4.26 -2.78 4.19
N THR A 98 -3.79 -1.59 3.85
CA THR A 98 -2.47 -1.38 3.24
C THR A 98 -1.36 -1.80 4.21
N GLY A 99 -1.40 -1.32 5.45
CA GLY A 99 -0.39 -1.64 6.46
C GLY A 99 -0.41 -3.09 6.98
N THR A 100 -1.53 -3.80 6.78
CA THR A 100 -1.68 -5.21 7.20
C THR A 100 -1.56 -6.21 6.04
N ASN A 101 -1.17 -5.75 4.84
CA ASN A 101 -1.03 -6.58 3.63
C ASN A 101 -2.31 -7.37 3.28
N LYS A 102 -3.49 -6.81 3.56
CA LYS A 102 -4.79 -7.41 3.24
C LYS A 102 -5.41 -6.85 1.96
N LEU A 103 -4.82 -5.78 1.42
CA LEU A 103 -5.36 -5.04 0.29
C LEU A 103 -5.43 -5.89 -1.00
N ASP A 104 -4.45 -6.76 -1.25
CA ASP A 104 -4.43 -7.63 -2.44
C ASP A 104 -5.64 -8.58 -2.48
N LYS A 105 -5.99 -9.15 -1.33
CA LYS A 105 -7.19 -9.99 -1.22
C LYS A 105 -8.46 -9.18 -1.47
N ILE A 106 -8.57 -7.99 -0.88
CA ILE A 106 -9.72 -7.09 -1.08
C ILE A 106 -9.88 -6.75 -2.58
N PHE A 107 -8.79 -6.49 -3.29
CA PHE A 107 -8.84 -6.24 -4.74
C PHE A 107 -9.24 -7.48 -5.54
N SER A 108 -8.76 -8.66 -5.15
CA SER A 108 -9.14 -9.94 -5.77
C SER A 108 -10.65 -10.19 -5.59
N ASP A 109 -11.15 -10.06 -4.37
CA ASP A 109 -12.58 -10.21 -4.03
C ASP A 109 -13.45 -9.16 -4.79
N ALA A 110 -12.93 -7.94 -4.97
CA ALA A 110 -13.60 -6.89 -5.76
C ALA A 110 -13.68 -7.26 -7.24
N GLN A 111 -12.60 -7.83 -7.79
CA GLN A 111 -12.57 -8.31 -9.18
C GLN A 111 -13.58 -9.45 -9.40
N GLU A 112 -13.64 -10.42 -8.49
CA GLU A 112 -14.66 -11.48 -8.52
C GLU A 112 -16.07 -10.90 -8.51
N THR A 113 -16.32 -9.90 -7.66
CA THR A 113 -17.61 -9.20 -7.61
C THR A 113 -17.97 -8.53 -8.94
N ILE A 114 -16.98 -7.99 -9.67
CA ILE A 114 -17.20 -7.41 -11.01
C ILE A 114 -17.51 -8.52 -12.02
N PHE A 115 -16.80 -9.66 -11.98
CA PHE A 115 -17.05 -10.79 -12.88
C PHE A 115 -18.43 -11.41 -12.70
N ASP A 116 -18.94 -11.47 -11.47
CA ASP A 116 -20.30 -11.92 -11.19
C ASP A 116 -21.35 -10.98 -11.80
N LYS A 117 -21.06 -9.68 -11.87
CA LYS A 117 -21.96 -8.66 -12.44
C LYS A 117 -21.83 -8.52 -13.96
N ASP A 118 -20.64 -8.72 -14.50
CA ASP A 118 -20.35 -8.70 -15.94
C ASP A 118 -19.39 -9.85 -16.33
N PRO A 119 -19.94 -11.04 -16.64
CA PRO A 119 -19.13 -12.18 -17.04
C PRO A 119 -18.28 -11.93 -18.30
N LYS A 120 -18.70 -11.01 -19.19
CA LYS A 120 -17.94 -10.67 -20.40
C LYS A 120 -16.66 -9.90 -20.07
N ALA A 121 -16.63 -9.20 -18.93
CA ALA A 121 -15.42 -8.54 -18.45
C ALA A 121 -14.31 -9.56 -18.15
N LYS A 122 -14.67 -10.73 -17.62
CA LYS A 122 -13.72 -11.82 -17.37
C LYS A 122 -13.06 -12.29 -18.66
N ASP A 123 -13.87 -12.69 -19.65
CA ASP A 123 -13.39 -13.17 -20.95
C ASP A 123 -12.52 -12.12 -21.65
N PHE A 124 -12.91 -10.84 -21.56
CA PHE A 124 -12.14 -9.73 -22.14
C PHE A 124 -10.78 -9.56 -21.47
N ILE A 125 -10.72 -9.58 -20.13
CA ILE A 125 -9.47 -9.45 -19.38
C ILE A 125 -8.56 -10.65 -19.65
N GLU A 126 -9.09 -11.87 -19.59
CA GLU A 126 -8.30 -13.09 -19.87
C GLU A 126 -7.69 -13.05 -21.27
N LYS A 127 -8.47 -12.63 -22.28
CA LYS A 127 -7.96 -12.43 -23.64
C LYS A 127 -6.85 -11.38 -23.69
N LYS A 128 -7.04 -10.23 -23.03
CA LYS A 128 -6.03 -9.15 -23.01
C LYS A 128 -4.74 -9.56 -22.31
N LEU A 129 -4.83 -10.33 -21.22
CA LEU A 129 -3.66 -10.86 -20.51
C LEU A 129 -2.90 -11.89 -21.36
N LYS A 130 -3.62 -12.72 -22.12
CA LYS A 130 -3.02 -13.65 -23.08
C LYS A 130 -2.30 -12.92 -24.22
N ASP A 131 -2.90 -11.85 -24.74
CA ASP A 131 -2.35 -11.05 -25.84
C ASP A 131 -1.18 -10.15 -25.37
N ASN A 132 -1.15 -9.75 -24.10
CA ASN A 132 -0.08 -8.96 -23.51
C ASN A 132 0.21 -9.38 -22.06
N PRO A 133 1.17 -10.31 -21.85
CA PRO A 133 1.54 -10.79 -20.52
C PRO A 133 2.18 -9.74 -19.60
N LEU A 134 2.49 -8.54 -20.08
CA LEU A 134 3.07 -7.45 -19.27
C LEU A 134 2.00 -6.58 -18.60
N LEU A 135 0.72 -6.83 -18.87
CA LEU A 135 -0.37 -6.12 -18.20
C LEU A 135 -0.45 -6.52 -16.71
N PRO A 136 -0.68 -5.56 -15.81
CA PRO A 136 -0.86 -5.84 -14.39
C PRO A 136 -2.13 -6.69 -14.19
N GLY A 137 -1.93 -7.99 -13.97
CA GLY A 137 -2.98 -9.00 -13.86
C GLY A 137 -2.51 -10.42 -14.23
N SER A 138 -1.38 -10.54 -14.92
CA SER A 138 -0.79 -11.83 -15.34
C SER A 138 0.16 -12.47 -14.31
N GLY A 139 0.43 -11.81 -13.18
CA GLY A 139 1.38 -12.30 -12.19
C GLY A 139 1.56 -11.37 -11.01
N ARG A 140 0.70 -11.54 -10.00
CA ARG A 140 1.05 -11.42 -8.59
C ARG A 140 0.38 -12.55 -7.84
#